data_AF-A0AAD7D226-F1
#
_entry.id   AF-A0AAD7D226-F1
#
_cell.length_a   1.000
_cell.length_b   1.000
_cell.length_c   1.000
_cell.angle_alpha   90.00
_cell.angle_beta   90.00
_cell.angle_gamma   90.00
#
_symmetry.space_group_name_H-M   'P 1'
#
loop_
_entity.id
_entity.type
_entity.pdbx_description
1 polymer ?
#
loop_
_entity_poly.entity_id
_entity_poly.type
_entity_poly.pdbx_seq_one_letter_code
_entity_poly.pdbx_strand_id
1 'polypeptide(L)'
;QMEESAIIHVKTYFAKLGLATWAVDYTQTPYSAYNQAMRMAAIDTFRFLMGACAYDFLRPDTSYVNDSMLLVRLYDHTIHRVMFDKWKTEVRKPGGNQLSAERNKNSQARTRVSLQSDSNFL
;
A
#
# COMPACT_ATOMS: atom_id res chain seq x y z
N GLN A 1 17.45 -8.08 -8.52
CA GLN A 1 17.07 -7.58 -9.87
C GLN A 1 15.55 -7.51 -10.09
N MET A 2 14.74 -8.42 -9.54
CA MET A 2 13.27 -8.44 -9.79
C MET A 2 12.49 -7.28 -9.12
N GLU A 3 12.98 -6.77 -7.98
CA GLU A 3 12.33 -5.72 -7.21
C GLU A 3 12.25 -4.37 -7.96
N GLU A 4 13.30 -3.99 -8.68
CA GLU A 4 13.35 -2.71 -9.41
C GLU A 4 12.39 -2.69 -10.61
N SER A 5 12.33 -3.79 -11.37
CA SER A 5 11.38 -3.95 -12.48
C SER A 5 9.93 -3.87 -11.98
N ALA A 6 9.65 -4.46 -10.81
CA ALA A 6 8.34 -4.43 -10.21
C ALA A 6 7.92 -3.02 -9.76
N ILE A 7 8.85 -2.27 -9.16
CA ILE A 7 8.63 -0.87 -8.77
C ILE A 7 8.36 0.01 -10.00
N ILE A 8 9.14 -0.15 -11.07
CA ILE A 8 8.94 0.59 -12.34
C ILE A 8 7.57 0.26 -12.93
N HIS A 9 7.15 -1.01 -12.90
CA HIS A 9 5.85 -1.42 -13.39
C HIS A 9 4.71 -0.75 -12.62
N VAL A 10 4.76 -0.79 -11.28
CA VAL A 10 3.77 -0.14 -10.42
C VAL A 10 3.71 1.36 -10.70
N LYS A 11 4.85 2.05 -10.75
CA LYS A 11 4.91 3.50 -11.07
C LYS A 11 4.32 3.81 -12.45
N THR A 12 4.65 3.00 -13.45
CA THR A 12 4.14 3.16 -14.82
C THR A 12 2.63 2.93 -14.89
N TYR A 13 2.12 1.94 -14.15
CA TYR A 13 0.69 1.65 -14.07
C TYR A 13 -0.09 2.83 -13.45
N PHE A 14 0.41 3.37 -12.34
CA PHE A 14 -0.17 4.57 -11.73
C PHE A 14 -0.15 5.78 -12.68
N ALA A 15 0.97 6.02 -13.37
CA ALA A 15 1.07 7.09 -14.37
C ALA A 15 0.06 6.92 -15.51
N LYS A 16 -0.16 5.69 -16.00
CA LYS A 16 -1.18 5.39 -17.03
C LYS A 16 -2.60 5.67 -16.58
N LEU A 17 -2.89 5.50 -15.29
CA LEU A 17 -4.17 5.83 -14.68
C LEU A 17 -4.32 7.34 -14.38
N GLY A 18 -3.30 8.16 -14.67
CA GLY A 18 -3.28 9.57 -14.30
C GLY A 18 -3.12 9.81 -12.81
N LEU A 19 -2.63 8.82 -12.07
CA LEU A 19 -2.49 8.84 -10.62
C LEU A 19 -1.04 9.10 -10.23
N ALA A 20 -0.78 10.19 -9.52
CA ALA A 20 0.58 10.50 -9.04
C ALA A 20 0.98 9.68 -7.81
N THR A 21 0.01 9.39 -6.94
CA THR A 21 0.23 8.63 -5.71
C THR A 21 -0.98 7.80 -5.38
N TRP A 22 -0.76 6.73 -4.61
CA TRP A 22 -1.86 5.99 -4.02
C TRP A 22 -2.33 6.67 -2.74
N ALA A 23 -3.56 7.19 -2.74
CA ALA A 23 -4.18 7.81 -1.58
C ALA A 23 -5.70 7.71 -1.66
N VAL A 24 -6.32 7.09 -0.65
CA VAL A 24 -7.78 7.04 -0.50
C VAL A 24 -8.30 8.38 0.00
N ASP A 25 -9.35 8.91 -0.63
CA ASP A 25 -10.01 10.15 -0.20
C ASP A 25 -11.13 9.83 0.79
N TYR A 26 -10.87 10.06 2.07
CA TYR A 26 -11.83 9.84 3.15
C TYR A 26 -12.86 10.98 3.33
N THR A 27 -12.77 12.05 2.54
CA THR A 27 -13.78 13.12 2.53
C THR A 27 -14.95 12.79 1.59
N GLN A 28 -14.74 11.88 0.65
CA GLN A 28 -15.74 11.39 -0.28
C GLN A 28 -16.35 10.06 0.18
N THR A 29 -17.43 9.65 -0.47
CA THR A 29 -18.02 8.34 -0.22
C THR A 29 -17.03 7.22 -0.59
N PRO A 30 -17.06 6.07 0.10
CA PRO A 30 -16.21 4.91 -0.24
C PRO A 30 -16.42 4.41 -1.68
N TYR A 31 -17.59 4.71 -2.25
CA TYR A 31 -17.99 4.30 -3.60
C TYR A 31 -17.74 5.40 -4.64
N SER A 32 -17.02 6.48 -4.32
CA SER A 32 -16.65 7.48 -5.31
C SER A 32 -15.79 6.85 -6.41
N ALA A 33 -15.90 7.34 -7.65
CA ALA A 33 -15.12 6.80 -8.77
C ALA A 33 -13.62 6.83 -8.49
N TYR A 34 -13.14 7.88 -7.81
CA TYR A 34 -11.74 8.01 -7.39
C TYR A 34 -11.34 6.91 -6.40
N ASN A 35 -12.12 6.68 -5.33
CA ASN A 35 -11.81 5.66 -4.33
C ASN A 35 -11.90 4.24 -4.91
N GLN A 36 -12.84 4.00 -5.83
CA GLN A 36 -12.91 2.75 -6.57
C GLN A 36 -11.67 2.53 -7.44
N ALA A 37 -11.20 3.56 -8.16
CA ALA A 37 -9.97 3.48 -8.96
C ALA A 37 -8.75 3.19 -8.08
N MET A 38 -8.62 3.85 -6.92
CA MET A 38 -7.54 3.59 -5.96
C MET A 38 -7.54 2.16 -5.42
N ARG A 39 -8.73 1.61 -5.13
CA ARG A 39 -8.87 0.23 -4.70
C ARG A 39 -8.47 -0.76 -5.78
N MET A 40 -8.96 -0.56 -7.01
CA MET A 40 -8.58 -1.41 -8.15
C MET A 40 -7.09 -1.33 -8.42
N ALA A 41 -6.50 -0.12 -8.37
CA ALA A 41 -5.08 0.05 -8.58
C ALA A 41 -4.22 -0.72 -7.54
N ALA A 42 -4.65 -0.72 -6.28
CA ALA A 42 -3.98 -1.50 -5.23
C ALA A 42 -4.10 -3.02 -5.46
N ILE A 43 -5.27 -3.49 -5.87
CA ILE A 43 -5.52 -4.92 -6.13
C ILE A 43 -4.71 -5.39 -7.34
N ASP A 44 -4.71 -4.65 -8.44
CA ASP A 44 -3.99 -5.04 -9.65
C ASP A 44 -2.48 -5.05 -9.45
N THR A 45 -1.95 -4.06 -8.72
CA THR A 45 -0.53 -4.03 -8.38
C THR A 45 -0.15 -5.16 -7.43
N PHE A 46 -1.01 -5.50 -6.46
CA PHE A 46 -0.81 -6.67 -5.63
C PHE A 46 -0.76 -7.96 -6.46
N ARG A 47 -1.69 -8.15 -7.39
CA ARG A 47 -1.73 -9.34 -8.28
C ARG A 47 -0.49 -9.43 -9.16
N PHE A 48 -0.05 -8.30 -9.72
CA PHE A 48 1.18 -8.23 -10.50
C PHE A 48 2.40 -8.64 -9.65
N LEU A 49 2.54 -8.09 -8.43
CA LEU A 49 3.64 -8.42 -7.52
C LEU A 49 3.62 -9.89 -7.06
N MET A 50 2.43 -10.46 -6.87
CA MET A 50 2.24 -11.88 -6.59
C MET A 50 2.70 -12.75 -7.76
N GLY A 51 2.33 -12.41 -9.00
CA GLY A 51 2.79 -13.13 -10.20
C GLY A 51 4.29 -12.97 -10.48
N ALA A 52 4.85 -11.83 -10.08
CA ALA A 52 6.28 -11.57 -10.12
C ALA A 52 7.03 -12.17 -8.92
N CYS A 53 6.44 -13.08 -8.12
CA CYS A 53 7.12 -13.75 -7.00
C CYS A 53 7.76 -12.79 -5.96
N ALA A 54 7.33 -11.52 -5.91
CA ALA A 54 7.91 -10.52 -5.03
C ALA A 54 7.63 -10.82 -3.54
N TYR A 55 6.64 -11.68 -3.27
CA TYR A 55 6.22 -12.07 -1.94
C TYR A 55 6.53 -13.53 -1.59
N ASP A 56 7.39 -14.24 -2.35
CA ASP A 56 7.70 -15.66 -2.12
C ASP A 56 8.23 -15.94 -0.71
N PHE A 57 8.89 -14.96 -0.08
CA PHE A 57 9.36 -15.04 1.30
C PHE A 57 8.22 -15.21 2.32
N LEU A 58 6.98 -14.83 1.97
CA LEU A 58 5.77 -15.03 2.77
C LEU A 58 5.09 -16.39 2.52
N ARG A 59 5.55 -17.15 1.52
CA ARG A 59 4.93 -18.41 1.05
C ARG A 59 3.41 -18.28 0.86
N PRO A 60 2.94 -17.31 0.06
CA PRO A 60 1.53 -17.07 -0.10
C PRO A 60 0.84 -18.20 -0.88
N ASP A 61 -0.41 -18.48 -0.56
CA ASP A 61 -1.24 -19.38 -1.37
C ASP A 61 -1.68 -18.66 -2.65
N THR A 62 -1.03 -19.00 -3.76
CA THR A 62 -1.26 -18.36 -5.06
C THR A 62 -2.56 -18.78 -5.73
N SER A 63 -3.25 -19.81 -5.21
CA SER A 63 -4.53 -20.29 -5.76
C SER A 63 -5.62 -19.20 -5.73
N TYR A 64 -5.52 -18.26 -4.78
CA TYR A 64 -6.50 -17.19 -4.60
C TYR A 64 -6.14 -15.86 -5.29
N VAL A 65 -5.01 -15.77 -6.01
CA VAL A 65 -4.54 -14.51 -6.63
C VAL A 65 -5.51 -13.96 -7.67
N ASN A 66 -6.36 -14.82 -8.25
CA ASN A 66 -7.38 -14.42 -9.22
C ASN A 66 -8.79 -14.33 -8.64
N ASP A 67 -8.98 -14.62 -7.35
CA ASP A 67 -10.27 -14.42 -6.67
C ASP A 67 -10.47 -12.93 -6.37
N SER A 68 -11.01 -12.22 -7.34
CA SER A 68 -11.27 -10.78 -7.24
C SER A 68 -12.18 -10.41 -6.05
N MET A 69 -13.18 -11.23 -5.72
CA MET A 69 -14.08 -10.97 -4.60
C MET A 69 -13.37 -11.13 -3.25
N LEU A 70 -12.49 -12.12 -3.13
CA LEU A 70 -11.66 -12.27 -1.95
C LEU A 70 -10.69 -11.10 -1.81
N LEU A 71 -10.01 -10.70 -2.90
CA LEU A 71 -9.06 -9.60 -2.86
C LEU A 71 -9.71 -8.25 -2.50
N VAL A 72 -10.92 -7.97 -3.01
CA VAL A 72 -11.69 -6.79 -2.61
C VAL A 72 -12.02 -6.83 -1.12
N ARG A 73 -12.53 -7.95 -0.61
CA ARG A 73 -12.83 -8.11 0.83
C ARG A 73 -11.58 -7.99 1.70
N LEU A 74 -10.46 -8.57 1.25
CA LEU A 74 -9.19 -8.48 1.93
C LEU A 74 -8.70 -7.04 2.01
N TYR A 75 -8.75 -6.31 0.90
CA TYR A 75 -8.40 -4.89 0.84
C TYR A 75 -9.26 -4.06 1.80
N ASP A 76 -10.59 -4.22 1.74
CA ASP A 76 -11.52 -3.45 2.57
C ASP A 76 -11.30 -3.72 4.07
N HIS A 77 -11.03 -4.98 4.45
CA HIS A 77 -10.83 -5.36 5.84
C HIS A 77 -9.46 -4.97 6.40
N THR A 78 -8.41 -5.01 5.58
CA THR A 78 -7.02 -4.84 6.04
C THR A 78 -6.49 -3.45 5.71
N ILE A 79 -6.28 -3.17 4.42
CA ILE A 79 -5.65 -1.95 3.94
C ILE A 79 -6.53 -0.74 4.25
N HIS A 80 -7.80 -0.79 3.84
CA HIS A 80 -8.72 0.32 4.05
C HIS A 80 -8.93 0.60 5.54
N ARG A 81 -9.09 -0.44 6.38
CA ARG A 81 -9.22 -0.29 7.84
C ARG A 81 -8.00 0.42 8.46
N VAL A 82 -6.79 -0.05 8.14
CA VAL A 82 -5.55 0.53 8.68
C VAL A 82 -5.40 1.99 8.26
N MET A 83 -5.68 2.30 7.00
CA MET A 83 -5.57 3.67 6.48
C MET A 83 -6.66 4.58 7.07
N PHE A 84 -7.87 4.07 7.29
CA PHE A 84 -8.95 4.81 7.94
C PHE A 84 -8.64 5.10 9.41
N ASP A 85 -8.03 4.16 10.14
CA ASP A 85 -7.60 4.37 11.52
C ASP A 85 -6.50 5.42 11.63
N LYS A 86 -5.54 5.43 10.69
CA LYS A 86 -4.53 6.48 10.58
C LYS A 86 -5.18 7.83 10.31
N TRP A 87 -6.12 7.90 9.36
CA TRP A 87 -6.82 9.14 9.03
C TRP A 87 -7.61 9.68 10.23
N LYS A 88 -8.40 8.84 10.92
CA LYS A 88 -9.11 9.24 12.15
C LYS A 88 -8.18 9.79 13.21
N THR A 89 -7.00 9.18 13.37
CA THR A 89 -5.99 9.63 14.32
C THR A 89 -5.46 11.01 13.95
N GLU A 90 -5.18 11.24 12.67
CA GLU A 90 -4.66 12.51 12.15
C GLU A 90 -5.69 13.64 12.26
N VAL A 91 -6.94 13.37 11.91
CA VAL A 91 -8.05 14.34 12.04
C VAL A 91 -8.27 14.73 13.50
N ARG A 92 -8.19 13.77 14.43
CA ARG A 92 -8.38 14.03 15.87
C ARG A 92 -7.18 14.78 16.48
N LYS A 93 -5.97 14.41 16.08
CA LYS A 93 -4.72 14.99 16.60
C LYS A 93 -3.68 15.00 15.47
N PRO A 94 -3.48 16.17 14.83
CA PRO A 94 -2.41 16.33 13.85
C PRO A 94 -1.05 15.90 14.44
N GLY A 95 -0.27 15.14 13.69
CA GLY A 95 0.99 14.52 14.13
C GLY A 95 0.82 13.30 15.04
N GLY A 96 -0.41 12.88 15.34
CA GLY A 96 -0.68 11.73 16.22
C GLY A 96 -0.13 10.41 15.70
N ASN A 97 -0.12 10.22 14.38
CA ASN A 97 0.47 9.04 13.74
C ASN A 97 1.99 9.03 13.89
N GLN A 98 2.65 10.17 13.68
CA GLN A 98 4.10 10.31 13.82
C GLN A 98 4.53 10.02 15.27
N LEU A 99 3.87 10.62 16.26
CA LEU A 99 4.14 10.36 17.68
C LEU A 99 3.92 8.90 18.07
N SER A 100 2.99 8.20 17.41
CA SER A 100 2.73 6.78 17.67
C SER A 100 3.79 5.88 16.99
N ALA A 101 4.25 6.27 15.81
CA ALA A 101 5.38 5.63 15.12
C ALA A 101 6.69 5.81 15.92
N GLU A 102 6.97 7.00 16.42
CA GLU A 102 8.13 7.29 17.27
C GLU A 102 8.11 6.49 18.56
N ARG A 103 6.95 6.20 19.15
CA ARG A 103 6.87 5.34 20.35
C ARG A 103 7.01 3.85 20.04
N ASN A 104 6.74 3.43 18.80
CA ASN A 104 6.78 2.04 18.40
C ASN A 104 8.18 1.64 17.93
N LYS A 105 8.89 0.84 18.74
CA LYS A 105 10.23 0.32 18.43
C LYS A 105 10.32 -0.36 17.06
N ASN A 106 9.28 -1.09 16.66
CA ASN A 106 9.25 -1.75 15.35
C ASN A 106 9.12 -0.75 14.19
N SER A 107 8.40 0.34 14.40
CA SER A 107 8.30 1.41 13.40
C SER A 107 9.63 2.13 13.23
N GLN A 108 10.31 2.46 14.34
CA GLN A 108 11.64 3.08 14.31
C GLN A 108 12.68 2.18 13.62
N ALA A 109 12.66 0.87 13.90
CA ALA A 109 13.56 -0.09 13.28
C ALA A 109 13.38 -0.13 11.75
N ARG A 110 12.13 -0.09 11.26
CA ARG A 110 11.82 -0.04 9.81
C ARG A 110 12.31 1.25 9.16
N THR A 111 12.11 2.41 9.79
CA THR A 111 12.60 3.69 9.26
C THR A 111 14.13 3.75 9.19
N ARG A 112 14.85 3.13 10.14
CA ARG A 112 16.32 3.04 10.07
C ARG A 112 16.80 2.24 8.86
N VAL A 113 16.14 1.13 8.54
CA VAL A 113 16.48 0.30 7.38
C VAL A 113 16.21 1.03 6.06
N SER A 114 15.11 1.79 5.97
CA SER A 114 14.81 2.59 4.77
C SER A 114 15.81 3.73 4.55
N LEU A 115 16.21 4.43 5.61
CA LEU A 115 17.21 5.51 5.49
C LEU A 115 18.60 4.98 5.09
N GLN A 116 18.98 3.79 5.56
CA GLN A 116 20.24 3.16 5.15
C GLN A 116 20.24 2.69 3.69
N SER A 117 19.08 2.29 3.16
CA SER A 117 18.97 1.90 1.76
C SER A 117 19.09 3.12 0.84
N ASP A 118 18.44 4.23 1.17
CA ASP A 118 18.54 5.48 0.40
C ASP A 118 19.96 6.08 0.41
N SER A 119 20.71 5.94 1.51
CA SER A 119 22.11 6.40 1.59
C SER A 119 23.12 5.53 0.82
N ASN A 120 22.76 4.29 0.47
CA ASN A 120 23.62 3.40 -0.32
C ASN A 120 23.51 3.65 -1.84
N PHE A 121 22.62 4.55 -2.27
CA PHE A 121 22.46 4.98 -3.66
C PHE A 121 23.03 6.38 -3.94
N LEU A 122 23.67 7.03 -2.94
CA LEU A 122 24.46 8.26 -3.07
C LEU A 122 25.94 7.97 -2.87
#